data_AF-A0A2A4IPS7-F1
#
_entry.id   AF-A0A2A4IPS7-F1
#
_cell.length_a   1.000
_cell.length_b   1.000
_cell.length_c   1.000
_cell.angle_alpha   90.00
_cell.angle_beta   90.00
_cell.angle_gamma   90.00
#
_symmetry.space_group_name_H-M   'P 1'
#
loop_
_entity.id
_entity.type
_entity.pdbx_description
1 polymer ?
#
loop_
_entity_poly.entity_id
_entity_poly.type
_entity_poly.pdbx_seq_one_letter_code
_entity_poly.pdbx_strand_id
1 'polypeptide(L)'
;MARRDENNNIDTNAKRDINHSDLHYFIKSKKCTLPKYSFILRSKKRLMSIGEFLKLLEKNNIKNMSINLLREWDNKELLPAYRVEKGMIRTESRYYIMEHLDIAREIVKLKSYGLEIREIENIIFENKSFEILFLSKIIKNKELFMKMKDIVKNIHHIEDELVSSICTEVKKIFNINDADFKDTFNDNYLNTILNDYKKSNLNTDEASILLLSLILLSLYNSYDNNYFDRKKFSKQFYSIISENKNHT
;
A
#
# COMPACT_ATOMS: atom_id res chain seq x y z
N MET A 1 29.26 3.96 -9.82
CA MET A 1 27.86 4.16 -10.25
C MET A 1 27.87 4.58 -11.70
N ALA A 2 26.99 4.01 -12.52
CA ALA A 2 26.67 4.57 -13.84
C ALA A 2 25.98 5.92 -13.64
N ARG A 3 26.62 7.05 -13.99
CA ARG A 3 25.92 8.35 -14.00
C ARG A 3 24.92 8.31 -15.17
N ARG A 4 23.64 8.54 -14.88
CA ARG A 4 22.55 8.55 -15.86
C ARG A 4 22.03 9.96 -16.12
N ASP A 5 21.64 10.24 -17.35
CA ASP A 5 20.88 11.44 -17.71
C ASP A 5 19.38 11.30 -17.40
N GLU A 6 18.60 12.36 -17.66
CA GLU A 6 17.14 12.38 -17.46
C GLU A 6 16.39 11.35 -18.31
N ASN A 7 17.00 10.86 -19.39
CA ASN A 7 16.45 9.83 -20.28
C ASN A 7 16.89 8.40 -19.90
N ASN A 8 17.56 8.23 -18.75
CA ASN A 8 18.18 6.99 -18.27
C ASN A 8 19.33 6.46 -19.16
N ASN A 9 19.88 7.27 -20.06
CA ASN A 9 21.09 6.91 -20.79
C ASN A 9 22.29 6.97 -19.83
N ILE A 10 23.27 6.11 -20.06
CA ILE A 10 24.46 5.99 -19.22
C ILE A 10 25.62 6.66 -19.94
N ASP A 11 26.40 7.45 -19.19
CA ASP A 11 27.71 7.91 -19.65
C ASP A 11 28.56 6.69 -20.06
N THR A 12 29.13 6.72 -21.26
CA THR A 12 29.97 5.65 -21.83
C THR A 12 31.04 5.13 -20.87
N ASN A 13 31.57 6.00 -19.99
CA ASN A 13 32.61 5.65 -19.02
C ASN A 13 32.10 4.94 -17.76
N ALA A 14 30.79 4.75 -17.64
CA ALA A 14 30.15 4.29 -16.41
C ALA A 14 29.36 2.97 -16.59
N LYS A 15 29.52 2.32 -17.75
CA LYS A 15 28.95 1.00 -18.07
C LYS A 15 29.52 -0.12 -17.20
N ARG A 16 28.74 -1.18 -16.96
CA ARG A 16 29.20 -2.34 -16.20
C ARG A 16 30.09 -3.19 -17.10
N ASP A 17 31.37 -3.24 -16.78
CA ASP A 17 32.33 -4.02 -17.53
C ASP A 17 32.33 -5.50 -17.10
N ILE A 18 31.30 -6.22 -17.55
CA ILE A 18 31.13 -7.64 -17.24
C ILE A 18 32.09 -8.55 -18.01
N ASN A 19 32.80 -8.01 -19.02
CA ASN A 19 33.83 -8.81 -19.71
C ASN A 19 35.08 -8.93 -18.85
N HIS A 20 35.44 -7.86 -18.13
CA HIS A 20 36.67 -7.80 -17.34
C HIS A 20 36.47 -8.05 -15.84
N SER A 21 35.26 -7.85 -15.31
CA SER A 21 34.96 -8.02 -13.87
C SER A 21 33.68 -8.82 -13.60
N ASP A 22 33.62 -9.46 -12.43
CA ASP A 22 32.40 -10.13 -11.97
C ASP A 22 31.35 -9.07 -11.61
N LEU A 23 30.13 -9.27 -12.08
CA LEU A 23 29.00 -8.40 -11.74
C LEU A 23 28.09 -9.09 -10.74
N HIS A 24 28.00 -8.52 -9.54
CA HIS A 24 27.05 -8.96 -8.54
C HIS A 24 25.65 -8.38 -8.82
N TYR A 25 24.64 -9.21 -8.61
CA TYR A 25 23.23 -8.82 -8.67
C TYR A 25 22.45 -9.55 -7.58
N PHE A 26 21.21 -9.14 -7.36
CA PHE A 26 20.35 -9.61 -6.29
C PHE A 26 18.99 -10.00 -6.84
N ILE A 27 18.51 -11.18 -6.47
CA ILE A 27 17.15 -11.65 -6.74
C ILE A 27 16.52 -11.96 -5.40
N LYS A 28 15.44 -11.24 -5.03
CA LYS A 28 14.81 -11.35 -3.71
C LYS A 28 15.85 -11.24 -2.57
N SER A 29 16.75 -10.27 -2.68
CA SER A 29 17.88 -10.03 -1.76
C SER A 29 18.92 -11.16 -1.64
N LYS A 30 18.81 -12.23 -2.41
CA LYS A 30 19.86 -13.24 -2.53
C LYS A 30 20.92 -12.75 -3.51
N LYS A 31 22.17 -12.65 -3.05
CA LYS A 31 23.32 -12.28 -3.89
C LYS A 31 23.63 -13.38 -4.89
N CYS A 32 23.70 -13.01 -6.17
CA CYS A 32 24.06 -13.81 -7.32
C CYS A 32 25.22 -13.16 -8.08
N THR A 33 25.78 -13.82 -9.10
CA THR A 33 26.94 -13.29 -9.84
C THR A 33 26.90 -13.66 -11.31
N LEU A 34 27.08 -12.67 -12.16
CA LEU A 34 27.49 -12.83 -13.56
C LEU A 34 29.03 -12.85 -13.58
N PRO A 35 29.66 -14.00 -13.87
CA PRO A 35 31.11 -14.11 -13.83
C PRO A 35 31.77 -13.43 -15.02
N LYS A 36 32.96 -12.86 -14.82
CA LYS A 36 33.76 -12.28 -15.90
C LYS A 36 33.98 -13.27 -17.05
N TYR A 37 34.14 -12.74 -18.26
CA TYR A 37 34.18 -13.54 -19.48
C TYR A 37 35.25 -14.65 -19.48
N SER A 38 36.44 -14.36 -18.95
CA SER A 38 37.53 -15.36 -18.82
C SER A 38 37.13 -16.58 -17.99
N PHE A 39 36.30 -16.41 -16.96
CA PHE A 39 35.79 -17.53 -16.16
C PHE A 39 34.77 -18.35 -16.94
N ILE A 40 33.91 -17.73 -17.74
CA ILE A 40 32.93 -18.41 -18.62
C ILE A 40 33.65 -19.36 -19.58
N LEU A 41 34.73 -18.87 -20.22
CA LEU A 41 35.55 -19.68 -21.13
C LEU A 41 36.18 -20.88 -20.42
N ARG A 42 36.78 -20.66 -19.24
CA ARG A 42 37.41 -21.74 -18.43
C ARG A 42 36.40 -22.77 -17.94
N SER A 43 35.24 -22.32 -17.47
CA SER A 43 34.16 -23.16 -16.94
C SER A 43 33.28 -23.77 -18.02
N LYS A 44 33.57 -23.51 -19.30
CA LYS A 44 32.80 -23.97 -20.47
C LYS A 44 31.30 -23.68 -20.36
N LYS A 45 30.93 -22.57 -19.71
CA LYS A 45 29.54 -22.11 -19.64
C LYS A 45 29.05 -21.74 -21.04
N ARG A 46 27.82 -22.15 -21.38
CA ARG A 46 27.23 -21.89 -22.69
C ARG A 46 26.92 -20.40 -22.85
N LEU A 47 27.54 -19.79 -23.86
CA LEU A 47 27.18 -18.47 -24.36
C LEU A 47 26.06 -18.59 -25.40
N MET A 48 25.02 -17.78 -25.24
CA MET A 48 23.87 -17.71 -26.14
C MET A 48 23.89 -16.37 -26.85
N SER A 49 23.80 -16.39 -28.18
CA SER A 49 23.56 -15.17 -28.94
C SER A 49 22.23 -14.52 -28.54
N ILE A 50 22.05 -13.23 -28.81
CA ILE A 50 20.80 -12.52 -28.49
C ILE A 50 19.53 -13.21 -29.06
N GLY A 51 19.63 -13.83 -30.24
CA GLY A 51 18.52 -14.58 -30.84
C GLY A 51 18.24 -15.91 -30.13
N GLU A 52 19.27 -16.64 -29.71
CA GLU A 52 19.10 -17.84 -28.88
C GLU A 52 18.52 -17.51 -27.51
N PHE A 53 18.98 -16.41 -26.91
CA PHE A 53 18.49 -15.95 -25.63
C PHE A 53 17.02 -15.52 -25.71
N LEU A 54 16.60 -14.83 -26.78
CA LEU A 54 15.19 -14.52 -27.00
C LEU A 54 14.31 -15.78 -27.04
N LYS A 55 14.74 -16.81 -27.78
CA LYS A 55 14.04 -18.12 -27.80
C LYS A 55 14.00 -18.78 -26.42
N LEU A 56 15.05 -18.62 -25.62
CA LEU A 56 15.06 -19.11 -24.23
C LEU A 56 14.02 -18.38 -23.38
N LEU A 57 13.90 -17.06 -23.50
CA LEU A 57 12.90 -16.26 -22.79
C LEU A 57 11.47 -16.71 -23.15
N GLU A 58 11.19 -16.90 -24.44
CA GLU A 58 9.90 -17.39 -24.95
C GLU A 58 9.54 -18.76 -24.36
N LYS A 59 10.49 -19.72 -24.39
CA LYS A 59 10.32 -21.05 -23.79
C LYS A 59 10.05 -21.01 -22.29
N ASN A 60 10.45 -19.94 -21.61
CA ASN A 60 10.26 -19.73 -20.18
C ASN A 60 9.07 -18.81 -19.86
N ASN A 61 8.12 -18.67 -20.78
CA ASN A 61 6.90 -17.84 -20.64
C ASN A 61 7.14 -16.35 -20.42
N ILE A 62 8.33 -15.84 -20.77
CA ILE A 62 8.62 -14.40 -20.76
C ILE A 62 8.23 -13.86 -22.14
N LYS A 63 6.96 -13.47 -22.26
CA LYS A 63 6.34 -13.02 -23.51
C LYS A 63 6.60 -11.54 -23.80
N ASN A 64 6.28 -11.11 -25.03
CA ASN A 64 6.40 -9.72 -25.51
C ASN A 64 7.84 -9.17 -25.51
N MET A 65 8.83 -10.05 -25.59
CA MET A 65 10.23 -9.68 -25.73
C MET A 65 10.58 -9.50 -27.21
N SER A 66 11.47 -8.56 -27.51
CA SER A 66 12.02 -8.37 -28.86
C SER A 66 13.54 -8.15 -28.78
N ILE A 67 14.24 -8.38 -29.89
CA ILE A 67 15.68 -8.11 -30.00
C ILE A 67 15.98 -6.64 -29.69
N ASN A 68 15.11 -5.72 -30.13
CA ASN A 68 15.28 -4.29 -29.88
C ASN A 68 15.13 -3.95 -28.39
N LEU A 69 14.16 -4.56 -27.70
CA LEU A 69 14.00 -4.38 -26.26
C LEU A 69 15.21 -4.94 -25.47
N LEU A 70 15.74 -6.10 -25.87
CA LEU A 70 16.94 -6.67 -25.26
C LEU A 70 18.17 -5.77 -25.48
N ARG A 71 18.32 -5.20 -26.68
CA ARG A 71 19.37 -4.21 -26.96
C ARG A 71 19.19 -2.95 -26.11
N GLU A 72 17.95 -2.49 -25.93
CA GLU A 72 17.65 -1.34 -25.08
C GLU A 72 18.02 -1.60 -23.62
N TRP A 73 17.64 -2.75 -23.07
CA TRP A 73 17.98 -3.12 -21.69
C TRP A 73 19.48 -3.27 -21.48
N ASP A 74 20.19 -3.85 -22.45
CA ASP A 74 21.66 -3.90 -22.43
C ASP A 74 22.28 -2.51 -22.51
N ASN A 75 21.82 -1.65 -23.43
CA ASN A 75 22.33 -0.27 -23.55
C ASN A 75 22.08 0.57 -22.29
N LYS A 76 20.97 0.29 -21.58
CA LYS A 76 20.63 0.89 -20.29
C LYS A 76 21.25 0.13 -19.11
N GLU A 77 22.16 -0.82 -19.36
CA GLU A 77 22.86 -1.65 -18.36
C GLU A 77 21.93 -2.37 -17.37
N LEU A 78 20.68 -2.58 -17.77
CA LEU A 78 19.66 -3.29 -16.98
C LEU A 78 19.83 -4.81 -17.17
N LEU A 79 20.21 -5.22 -18.36
CA LEU A 79 20.55 -6.61 -18.70
C LEU A 79 21.86 -6.63 -19.51
N PRO A 80 23.02 -6.38 -18.87
CA PRO A 80 24.29 -6.23 -19.56
C PRO A 80 24.72 -7.54 -20.22
N ALA A 81 25.07 -7.51 -21.50
CA ALA A 81 25.48 -8.67 -22.29
C ALA A 81 27.00 -8.71 -22.50
N TYR A 82 27.59 -9.92 -22.53
CA TYR A 82 29.01 -10.08 -22.86
C TYR A 82 29.27 -9.61 -24.29
N ARG A 83 30.45 -9.03 -24.50
CA ARG A 83 30.90 -8.54 -25.80
C ARG A 83 31.93 -9.51 -26.34
N VAL A 84 31.65 -10.11 -27.50
CA VAL A 84 32.56 -11.03 -28.16
C VAL A 84 32.84 -10.50 -29.56
N GLU A 85 34.12 -10.25 -29.85
CA GLU A 85 34.54 -9.85 -31.20
C GLU A 85 34.27 -10.98 -32.20
N LYS A 86 33.65 -10.64 -33.34
CA LYS A 86 33.41 -11.58 -34.44
C LYS A 86 33.88 -10.97 -35.77
N GLY A 87 34.75 -11.67 -36.49
CA GLY A 87 35.15 -11.36 -37.88
C GLY A 87 36.22 -10.27 -38.02
N MET A 88 36.56 -9.93 -39.28
CA MET A 88 37.56 -8.91 -39.65
C MET A 88 37.14 -7.47 -39.27
N ILE A 89 35.84 -7.22 -39.16
CA ILE A 89 35.26 -5.95 -38.67
C ILE A 89 34.84 -6.21 -37.23
N ARG A 90 35.57 -5.64 -36.25
CA ARG A 90 35.33 -5.81 -34.80
C ARG A 90 33.99 -5.22 -34.36
N THR A 91 32.90 -5.87 -34.73
CA THR A 91 31.57 -5.57 -34.20
C THR A 91 31.33 -6.50 -33.01
N GLU A 92 31.32 -5.91 -31.82
CA GLU A 92 31.09 -6.64 -30.58
C GLU A 92 29.68 -7.22 -30.55
N SER A 93 29.60 -8.54 -30.71
CA SER A 93 28.34 -9.29 -30.66
C SER A 93 27.91 -9.50 -29.20
N ARG A 94 26.60 -9.42 -28.95
CA ARG A 94 26.00 -9.56 -27.61
C ARG A 94 25.72 -11.03 -27.29
N TYR A 95 26.23 -11.48 -26.15
CA TYR A 95 26.02 -12.84 -25.65
C TYR A 95 25.50 -12.85 -24.21
N TYR A 96 24.68 -13.84 -23.90
CA TYR A 96 24.05 -14.06 -22.60
C TYR A 96 24.36 -15.49 -22.10
N ILE A 97 24.24 -15.70 -20.80
CA ILE A 97 24.34 -17.02 -20.15
C ILE A 97 23.01 -17.35 -19.46
N MET A 98 22.89 -18.54 -18.88
CA MET A 98 21.64 -18.97 -18.23
C MET A 98 21.21 -18.06 -17.09
N GLU A 99 22.18 -17.52 -16.34
CA GLU A 99 21.96 -16.62 -15.20
C GLU A 99 21.27 -15.31 -15.59
N HIS A 100 21.40 -14.87 -16.85
CA HIS A 100 20.65 -13.71 -17.36
C HIS A 100 19.14 -13.94 -17.37
N LEU A 101 18.67 -15.20 -17.37
CA LEU A 101 17.26 -15.53 -17.31
C LEU A 101 16.63 -15.04 -16.00
N ASP A 102 17.33 -15.18 -14.88
CA ASP A 102 16.82 -14.75 -13.57
C ASP A 102 16.70 -13.22 -13.50
N ILE A 103 17.68 -12.51 -14.06
CA ILE A 103 17.65 -11.06 -14.18
C ILE A 103 16.47 -10.62 -15.05
N ALA A 104 16.29 -11.24 -16.23
CA ALA A 104 15.19 -10.93 -17.12
C ALA A 104 13.81 -11.16 -16.48
N ARG A 105 13.64 -12.25 -15.73
CA ARG A 105 12.39 -12.52 -14.96
C ARG A 105 12.11 -11.41 -13.95
N GLU A 106 13.12 -11.01 -13.18
CA GLU A 106 12.93 -9.99 -12.16
C GLU A 106 12.65 -8.61 -12.79
N ILE A 107 13.32 -8.25 -13.90
CA ILE A 107 13.02 -7.02 -14.65
C ILE A 107 11.55 -6.99 -15.07
N VAL A 108 11.04 -8.07 -15.68
CA VAL A 108 9.65 -8.13 -16.17
C VAL A 108 8.65 -8.01 -15.02
N LYS A 109 8.90 -8.71 -13.91
CA LYS A 109 8.08 -8.60 -12.70
C LYS A 109 8.09 -7.18 -12.13
N LEU A 110 9.25 -6.54 -12.01
CA LEU A 110 9.33 -5.18 -11.47
C LEU A 110 8.67 -4.15 -12.41
N LYS A 111 8.81 -4.34 -13.73
CA LYS A 111 8.08 -3.57 -14.73
C LYS A 111 6.57 -3.70 -14.61
N SER A 112 6.02 -4.89 -14.28
CA SER A 112 4.57 -5.04 -14.09
C SER A 112 4.04 -4.32 -12.86
N TYR A 113 4.88 -4.05 -11.85
CA TYR A 113 4.55 -3.15 -10.73
C TYR A 113 4.73 -1.66 -11.06
N GLY A 114 5.02 -1.34 -12.33
CA GLY A 114 5.18 0.03 -12.81
C GLY A 114 6.52 0.67 -12.48
N LEU A 115 7.54 -0.08 -12.05
CA LEU A 115 8.85 0.49 -11.71
C LEU A 115 9.61 0.99 -12.96
N GLU A 116 10.27 2.13 -12.81
CA GLU A 116 11.14 2.72 -13.81
C GLU A 116 12.52 2.05 -13.80
N ILE A 117 13.27 2.24 -14.88
CA ILE A 117 14.55 1.54 -15.11
C ILE A 117 15.54 1.77 -13.96
N ARG A 118 15.62 3.00 -13.45
CA ARG A 118 16.47 3.35 -12.31
C ARG A 118 16.03 2.67 -11.01
N GLU A 119 14.72 2.52 -10.79
CA GLU A 119 14.17 1.83 -9.62
C GLU A 119 14.47 0.32 -9.68
N ILE A 120 14.36 -0.28 -10.87
CA ILE A 120 14.70 -1.69 -11.11
C ILE A 120 16.20 -1.93 -10.89
N GLU A 121 17.05 -1.04 -11.38
CA GLU A 121 18.50 -1.13 -11.19
C GLU A 121 18.88 -1.09 -9.70
N ASN A 122 18.26 -0.19 -8.93
CA ASN A 122 18.46 -0.11 -7.48
C ASN A 122 18.14 -1.44 -6.77
N ILE A 123 17.11 -2.15 -7.21
CA ILE A 123 16.71 -3.43 -6.62
C ILE A 123 17.70 -4.53 -7.03
N ILE A 124 17.96 -4.67 -8.34
CA ILE A 124 18.74 -5.78 -8.89
C ILE A 124 20.23 -5.64 -8.57
N PHE A 125 20.80 -4.43 -8.58
CA PHE A 125 22.25 -4.25 -8.47
C PHE A 125 22.70 -3.57 -7.18
N GLU A 126 21.80 -2.89 -6.45
CA GLU A 126 22.12 -2.23 -5.18
C GLU A 126 21.43 -2.86 -3.97
N ASN A 127 20.64 -3.94 -4.17
CA ASN A 127 19.89 -4.63 -3.12
C ASN A 127 18.95 -3.71 -2.33
N LYS A 128 18.40 -2.67 -2.96
CA LYS A 128 17.35 -1.86 -2.33
C LYS A 128 16.06 -2.67 -2.23
N SER A 129 15.34 -2.51 -1.11
CA SER A 129 14.05 -3.16 -0.90
C SER A 129 13.03 -2.69 -1.94
N PHE A 130 12.43 -3.67 -2.60
CA PHE A 130 11.32 -3.46 -3.53
C PHE A 130 10.15 -2.78 -2.82
N GLU A 131 9.84 -3.22 -1.60
CA GLU A 131 8.71 -2.74 -0.79
C GLU A 131 8.83 -1.25 -0.51
N ILE A 132 10.02 -0.77 -0.15
CA ILE A 132 10.27 0.65 0.14
C ILE A 132 10.07 1.49 -1.14
N LEU A 133 10.61 1.05 -2.27
CA LEU A 133 10.48 1.78 -3.53
C LEU A 133 9.03 1.79 -4.03
N PHE A 134 8.34 0.64 -3.95
CA PHE A 134 6.94 0.52 -4.31
C PHE A 134 6.04 1.40 -3.43
N LEU A 135 6.23 1.39 -2.11
CA LEU A 135 5.52 2.28 -1.18
C LEU A 135 5.78 3.75 -1.49
N SER A 136 7.03 4.13 -1.77
CA SER A 136 7.37 5.52 -2.12
C SER A 136 6.63 6.01 -3.38
N LYS A 137 6.39 5.10 -4.34
CA LYS A 137 5.66 5.38 -5.58
C LYS A 137 4.16 5.52 -5.35
N ILE A 138 3.59 4.74 -4.43
CA ILE A 138 2.20 4.93 -3.96
C ILE A 138 2.06 6.26 -3.21
N ILE A 139 3.03 6.60 -2.36
CA ILE A 139 3.06 7.83 -1.57
C ILE A 139 3.27 9.10 -2.42
N LYS A 140 3.72 8.99 -3.69
CA LYS A 140 3.78 10.15 -4.61
C LYS A 140 2.42 10.83 -4.80
N ASN A 141 1.30 10.18 -4.45
CA ASN A 141 0.01 10.84 -4.24
C ASN A 141 -0.07 11.51 -2.84
N LYS A 142 0.95 12.36 -2.58
CA LYS A 142 1.28 12.94 -1.27
C LYS A 142 0.10 13.69 -0.66
N GLU A 143 -0.72 14.30 -1.50
CA GLU A 143 -1.90 15.07 -1.12
C GLU A 143 -3.01 14.20 -0.51
N LEU A 144 -3.32 13.04 -1.12
CA LEU A 144 -4.30 12.11 -0.58
C LEU A 144 -3.81 11.48 0.72
N PHE A 145 -2.52 11.15 0.82
CA PHE A 145 -1.93 10.66 2.07
C PHE A 145 -1.97 11.71 3.18
N MET A 146 -1.68 12.98 2.88
CA MET A 146 -1.79 14.07 3.86
C MET A 146 -3.25 14.31 4.26
N LYS A 147 -4.19 14.30 3.31
CA LYS A 147 -5.64 14.36 3.61
C LYS A 147 -6.08 13.21 4.51
N MET A 148 -5.66 11.97 4.25
CA MET A 148 -5.95 10.83 5.10
C MET A 148 -5.32 10.96 6.49
N LYS A 149 -4.07 11.42 6.57
CA LYS A 149 -3.38 11.69 7.84
C LYS A 149 -4.08 12.78 8.65
N ASP A 150 -4.55 13.83 8.00
CA ASP A 150 -5.26 14.94 8.65
C ASP A 150 -6.65 14.51 9.11
N ILE A 151 -7.38 13.73 8.30
CA ILE A 151 -8.64 13.09 8.73
C ILE A 151 -8.42 12.21 9.96
N VAL A 152 -7.39 11.35 9.94
CA VAL A 152 -7.07 10.47 11.08
C VAL A 152 -6.68 11.27 12.32
N LYS A 153 -5.93 12.36 12.17
CA LYS A 153 -5.57 13.26 13.29
C LYS A 153 -6.77 13.97 13.87
N ASN A 154 -7.74 14.34 13.03
CA ASN A 154 -8.88 15.16 13.41
C ASN A 154 -10.15 14.33 13.66
N ILE A 155 -10.08 13.00 13.58
CA ILE A 155 -11.27 12.15 13.66
C ILE A 155 -12.02 12.33 14.98
N HIS A 156 -11.30 12.53 16.08
CA HIS A 156 -11.92 12.82 17.38
C HIS A 156 -12.60 14.17 17.43
N HIS A 157 -12.01 15.20 16.81
CA HIS A 157 -12.64 16.51 16.73
C HIS A 157 -13.93 16.48 15.88
N ILE A 158 -13.90 15.75 14.76
CA ILE A 158 -15.07 15.54 13.90
C ILE A 158 -16.16 14.73 14.63
N GLU A 159 -15.77 13.69 15.38
CA GLU A 159 -16.67 12.92 16.26
C GLU A 159 -17.33 13.84 17.29
N ASP A 160 -16.56 14.69 17.98
CA ASP A 160 -17.06 15.58 19.02
C ASP A 160 -17.98 16.68 18.46
N GLU A 161 -17.67 17.25 17.28
CA GLU A 161 -18.55 18.21 16.60
C GLU A 161 -19.89 17.58 16.20
N LEU A 162 -19.86 16.37 15.66
CA LEU A 162 -21.08 15.61 15.32
C LEU A 162 -21.91 15.30 16.56
N VAL A 163 -21.28 14.83 17.64
CA VAL A 163 -21.95 14.56 18.93
C VAL A 163 -22.57 15.85 19.48
N SER A 164 -21.82 16.95 19.48
CA SER A 164 -22.31 18.26 19.96
C SER A 164 -23.50 18.77 19.14
N SER A 165 -23.44 18.62 17.81
CA SER A 165 -24.54 19.01 16.91
C SER A 165 -25.80 18.18 17.19
N ILE A 166 -25.67 16.85 17.33
CA ILE A 166 -26.79 15.97 17.66
C ILE A 166 -27.36 16.33 19.03
N CYS A 167 -26.51 16.57 20.02
CA CYS A 167 -26.93 16.97 21.36
C CYS A 167 -27.74 18.27 21.34
N THR A 168 -27.30 19.25 20.54
CA THR A 168 -28.00 20.53 20.38
C THR A 168 -29.39 20.35 19.77
N GLU A 169 -29.54 19.49 18.76
CA GLU A 169 -30.83 19.21 18.15
C GLU A 169 -31.76 18.40 19.06
N VAL A 170 -31.23 17.41 19.80
CA VAL A 170 -31.99 16.69 20.84
C VAL A 170 -32.54 17.65 21.87
N LYS A 171 -31.72 18.59 22.35
CA LYS A 171 -32.14 19.62 23.29
C LYS A 171 -33.33 20.45 22.78
N LYS A 172 -33.31 20.84 21.50
CA LYS A 172 -34.42 21.58 20.86
C LYS A 172 -35.68 20.72 20.76
N ILE A 173 -35.56 19.49 20.28
CA ILE A 173 -36.70 18.59 20.05
C ILE A 173 -37.45 18.29 21.35
N PHE A 174 -36.72 18.01 22.42
CA PHE A 174 -37.32 17.69 23.72
C PHE A 174 -37.59 18.93 24.58
N ASN A 175 -37.40 20.14 24.03
CA ASN A 175 -37.58 21.43 24.72
C ASN A 175 -36.89 21.48 26.10
N ILE A 176 -35.64 21.01 26.14
CA ILE A 176 -34.85 20.84 27.35
C ILE A 176 -34.19 22.17 27.74
N ASN A 177 -34.40 22.61 28.99
CA ASN A 177 -33.64 23.70 29.61
C ASN A 177 -32.47 23.13 30.43
N ASP A 178 -31.25 23.68 30.32
CA ASP A 178 -30.03 23.08 30.90
C ASP A 178 -30.06 23.00 32.43
N ALA A 179 -30.71 23.97 33.08
CA ALA A 179 -30.81 24.04 34.54
C ALA A 179 -31.66 22.88 35.13
N ASP A 180 -32.69 22.44 34.40
CA ASP A 180 -33.61 21.40 34.85
C ASP A 180 -33.20 20.00 34.37
N PHE A 181 -32.33 19.91 33.35
CA PHE A 181 -32.02 18.64 32.69
C PHE A 181 -31.18 17.69 33.52
N LYS A 182 -30.09 18.15 34.15
CA LYS A 182 -29.25 17.24 34.95
C LYS A 182 -29.98 16.72 36.19
N ASP A 183 -30.90 17.50 36.73
CA ASP A 183 -31.74 17.09 37.86
C ASP A 183 -32.86 16.14 37.42
N THR A 184 -33.44 16.36 36.23
CA THR A 184 -34.58 15.56 35.72
C THR A 184 -34.16 14.33 34.90
N PHE A 185 -33.19 14.44 34.00
CA PHE A 185 -32.75 13.40 33.04
C PHE A 185 -31.38 12.78 33.41
N ASN A 186 -31.18 12.49 34.69
CA ASN A 186 -30.00 11.77 35.16
C ASN A 186 -30.08 10.26 34.92
N ASP A 187 -29.02 9.54 35.30
CA ASP A 187 -28.93 8.08 35.17
C ASP A 187 -30.09 7.35 35.84
N ASN A 188 -30.62 7.85 36.97
CA ASN A 188 -31.78 7.24 37.62
C ASN A 188 -33.05 7.39 36.78
N TYR A 189 -33.28 8.57 36.20
CA TYR A 189 -34.43 8.79 35.33
C TYR A 189 -34.35 7.98 34.03
N LEU A 190 -33.18 7.93 33.40
CA LEU A 190 -32.93 7.07 32.23
C LEU A 190 -33.19 5.59 32.57
N ASN A 191 -32.72 5.12 33.73
CA ASN A 191 -32.98 3.75 34.17
C ASN A 191 -34.48 3.50 34.45
N THR A 192 -35.22 4.49 34.95
CA THR A 192 -36.67 4.40 35.15
C THR A 192 -37.40 4.26 33.81
N ILE A 193 -37.14 5.14 32.83
CA ILE A 193 -37.75 5.03 31.50
C ILE A 193 -37.36 3.70 30.83
N LEU A 194 -36.10 3.27 30.97
CA LEU A 194 -35.67 1.97 30.45
C LEU A 194 -36.47 0.81 31.06
N ASN A 195 -36.72 0.84 32.37
CA ASN A 195 -37.50 -0.19 33.05
C ASN A 195 -38.99 -0.14 32.67
N ASP A 196 -39.54 1.04 32.42
CA ASP A 196 -40.91 1.20 31.93
C ASP A 196 -41.05 0.72 30.49
N TYR A 197 -40.08 1.04 29.63
CA TYR A 197 -39.97 0.51 28.26
C TYR A 197 -39.95 -1.02 28.26
N LYS A 198 -39.16 -1.66 29.12
CA LYS A 198 -39.11 -3.13 29.26
C LYS A 198 -40.48 -3.76 29.57
N LYS A 199 -41.37 -3.03 30.22
CA LYS A 199 -42.69 -3.50 30.65
C LYS A 199 -43.82 -2.99 29.75
N SER A 200 -43.49 -2.16 28.76
CA SER A 200 -44.45 -1.53 27.87
C SER A 200 -44.91 -2.49 26.77
N ASN A 201 -46.20 -2.47 26.44
CA ASN A 201 -46.76 -3.28 25.36
C ASN A 201 -46.89 -2.43 24.09
N LEU A 202 -45.75 -1.97 23.57
CA LEU A 202 -45.66 -1.11 22.39
C LEU A 202 -45.71 -1.93 21.10
N ASN A 203 -46.27 -1.33 20.04
CA ASN A 203 -46.12 -1.92 18.71
C ASN A 203 -44.70 -1.69 18.16
N THR A 204 -44.37 -2.34 17.04
CA THR A 204 -43.00 -2.34 16.48
C THR A 204 -42.50 -0.95 16.10
N ASP A 205 -43.38 -0.08 15.59
CA ASP A 205 -43.03 1.28 15.19
C ASP A 205 -42.79 2.17 16.42
N GLU A 206 -43.67 2.08 17.41
CA GLU A 206 -43.52 2.77 18.70
C GLU A 206 -42.26 2.33 19.46
N ALA A 207 -41.98 1.03 19.48
CA ALA A 207 -40.79 0.48 20.11
C ALA A 207 -39.51 0.98 19.43
N SER A 208 -39.50 1.08 18.11
CA SER A 208 -38.36 1.57 17.33
C SER A 208 -38.10 3.06 17.56
N ILE A 209 -39.16 3.88 17.59
CA ILE A 209 -39.08 5.32 17.85
C ILE A 209 -38.60 5.58 19.29
N LEU A 210 -39.11 4.82 20.27
CA LEU A 210 -38.72 4.96 21.66
C LEU A 210 -37.27 4.50 21.90
N LEU A 211 -36.83 3.41 21.27
CA LEU A 211 -35.44 2.95 21.31
C LEU A 211 -34.49 4.04 20.79
N LEU A 212 -34.81 4.63 19.64
CA LEU A 212 -34.02 5.72 19.06
C LEU A 212 -33.98 6.93 20.00
N SER A 213 -35.11 7.29 20.59
CA SER A 213 -35.22 8.38 21.56
C SER A 213 -34.34 8.14 22.80
N LEU A 214 -34.33 6.90 23.33
CA LEU A 214 -33.49 6.50 24.45
C LEU A 214 -31.99 6.57 24.13
N ILE A 215 -31.60 6.15 22.93
CA ILE A 215 -30.21 6.25 22.45
C ILE A 215 -29.78 7.72 22.37
N LEU A 216 -30.62 8.59 21.83
CA LEU A 216 -30.35 10.03 21.71
C LEU A 216 -30.25 10.73 23.07
N LEU A 217 -31.12 10.38 24.02
CA LEU A 217 -31.07 10.90 25.39
C LEU A 217 -29.82 10.40 26.14
N SER A 218 -29.44 9.14 25.95
CA SER A 218 -28.20 8.59 26.52
C SER A 218 -26.95 9.27 25.95
N LEU A 219 -26.97 9.58 24.65
CA LEU A 219 -25.90 10.34 23.99
C LEU A 219 -25.73 11.71 24.64
N TYR A 220 -26.84 12.45 24.81
CA TYR A 220 -26.83 13.78 25.45
C TYR A 220 -26.38 13.72 26.92
N ASN A 221 -26.92 12.77 27.72
CA ASN A 221 -26.51 12.58 29.11
C ASN A 221 -25.01 12.20 29.26
N SER A 222 -24.40 11.66 28.22
CA SER A 222 -22.98 11.33 28.20
C SER A 222 -22.09 12.48 27.72
N TYR A 223 -22.68 13.61 27.34
CA TYR A 223 -21.99 14.81 26.88
C TYR A 223 -22.08 15.92 27.94
N ASP A 224 -20.95 16.33 28.51
CA ASP A 224 -20.88 17.36 29.56
C ASP A 224 -19.64 18.24 29.39
N ASN A 225 -19.74 19.54 29.64
CA ASN A 225 -18.63 20.51 29.54
C ASN A 225 -17.79 20.40 28.24
N ASN A 226 -18.45 20.25 27.08
CA ASN A 226 -17.80 20.04 25.77
C ASN A 226 -16.93 18.78 25.68
N TYR A 227 -17.24 17.76 26.49
CA TYR A 227 -16.54 16.49 26.50
C TYR A 227 -17.53 15.33 26.46
N PHE A 228 -17.26 14.35 25.61
CA PHE A 228 -18.07 13.15 25.46
C PHE A 228 -17.51 11.96 26.25
N ASP A 229 -18.22 11.49 27.28
CA ASP A 229 -17.87 10.28 28.03
C ASP A 229 -18.30 9.02 27.27
N ARG A 230 -17.39 8.55 26.40
CA ARG A 230 -17.55 7.33 25.59
C ARG A 230 -17.84 6.08 26.41
N LYS A 231 -17.28 5.97 27.62
CA LYS A 231 -17.46 4.79 28.48
C LYS A 231 -18.86 4.79 29.09
N LYS A 232 -19.34 5.95 29.55
CA LYS A 232 -20.71 6.13 30.04
C LYS A 232 -21.72 5.84 28.94
N PHE A 233 -21.54 6.43 27.76
CA PHE A 233 -22.43 6.21 26.62
C PHE A 233 -22.48 4.74 26.21
N SER A 234 -21.32 4.11 26.04
CA SER A 234 -21.24 2.71 25.59
C SER A 234 -21.98 1.78 26.54
N LYS A 235 -21.83 1.96 27.86
CA LYS A 235 -22.52 1.16 28.87
C LYS A 235 -24.05 1.31 28.75
N GLN A 236 -24.55 2.53 28.60
CA GLN A 236 -25.98 2.81 28.47
C GLN A 236 -26.54 2.33 27.12
N PHE A 237 -25.83 2.59 26.03
CA PHE A 237 -26.18 2.14 24.68
C PHE A 237 -26.34 0.61 24.63
N TYR A 238 -25.35 -0.14 25.15
CA TYR A 238 -25.45 -1.60 25.19
C TYR A 238 -26.64 -2.07 26.02
N SER A 239 -26.95 -1.43 27.15
CA SER A 239 -28.14 -1.74 27.95
C SER A 239 -29.44 -1.50 27.17
N ILE A 240 -29.50 -0.46 26.34
CA ILE A 240 -30.68 -0.15 25.51
C ILE A 240 -30.87 -1.20 24.40
N ILE A 241 -29.80 -1.56 23.69
CA ILE A 241 -29.90 -2.45 22.52
C ILE A 241 -29.92 -3.95 22.87
N SER A 242 -29.30 -4.37 23.99
CA SER A 242 -29.18 -5.79 24.33
C SER A 242 -30.51 -6.45 24.71
N GLU A 243 -31.50 -5.63 25.07
CA GLU A 243 -32.79 -6.09 25.58
C GLU A 243 -33.91 -6.02 24.53
N ASN A 244 -33.62 -5.52 23.32
CA ASN A 244 -34.55 -5.49 22.19
C ASN A 244 -34.67 -6.86 21.46
N LYS A 245 -34.27 -7.96 22.12
CA LYS A 245 -34.23 -9.31 21.54
C LYS A 245 -35.57 -10.07 21.55
N ASN A 246 -36.65 -9.49 22.06
CA ASN A 246 -37.93 -10.19 22.25
C ASN A 246 -39.02 -9.83 21.22
N HIS A 247 -38.71 -9.04 20.17
CA HIS A 247 -39.70 -8.61 19.18
C HIS A 247 -39.29 -8.79 17.69
N THR A 248 -38.37 -9.70 17.38
CA THR A 248 -38.18 -10.21 16.01
C THR A 248 -38.92 -11.50 15.79
#